data_AF-A0A495JGK5-F1
#
_entry.id   AF-A0A495JGK5-F1
#
_cell.length_a   1.000
_cell.length_b   1.000
_cell.length_c   1.000
_cell.angle_alpha   90.00
_cell.angle_beta   90.00
_cell.angle_gamma   90.00
#
_symmetry.space_group_name_H-M   'P 1'
#
loop_
_entity.id
_entity.type
_entity.pdbx_description
1 polymer ?
#
loop_
_entity_poly.entity_id
_entity_poly.type
_entity_poly.pdbx_seq_one_letter_code
_entity_poly.pdbx_strand_id
1 'polypeptide(L)'
;MARRNNATGAGANRIAQAAASTFKTKAKVYGPLTAEQARKKAERAAKRKERREATPVAVRDRVKLSAPTKRAIYRDAVRDQNGDFVCEATGGKIPRVTTPDGNTVYINPDTGRRVNPGQGGMTVPQPGTFDFGHRPGHEWADYKKEAIANNYDRARVIKDQDRPEIYRLEQQGPNRSRKFQGP
;
A
#
# COMPACT_ATOMS: atom_id res chain seq x y z
N MET A 1 82.08 9.10 14.84
CA MET A 1 82.38 7.68 15.14
C MET A 1 81.18 6.82 14.77
N ALA A 2 81.45 5.70 14.11
CA ALA A 2 80.46 4.78 13.55
C ALA A 2 79.87 3.78 14.56
N ARG A 3 78.78 3.12 14.12
CA ARG A 3 78.25 1.75 14.42
C ARG A 3 76.78 1.80 14.88
N ARG A 4 75.79 1.53 14.02
CA ARG A 4 75.18 0.21 13.68
C ARG A 4 75.03 -0.74 14.87
N ASN A 5 73.78 -1.14 15.19
CA ASN A 5 73.26 -2.48 14.89
C ASN A 5 71.80 -2.71 15.32
N ASN A 6 71.13 -3.55 14.52
CA ASN A 6 69.75 -4.04 14.60
C ASN A 6 69.43 -4.84 15.87
N ALA A 7 68.14 -4.86 16.25
CA ALA A 7 67.45 -6.09 16.63
C ALA A 7 65.93 -5.99 16.40
N THR A 8 65.44 -6.96 15.65
CA THR A 8 64.07 -7.33 15.29
C THR A 8 63.18 -7.68 16.48
N GLY A 9 61.87 -7.38 16.41
CA GLY A 9 60.88 -7.90 17.35
C GLY A 9 59.44 -7.49 17.04
N ALA A 10 58.75 -8.37 16.30
CA ALA A 10 57.30 -8.59 16.26
C ALA A 10 56.34 -7.45 16.71
N GLY A 11 55.65 -6.83 15.76
CA GLY A 11 54.62 -5.83 16.07
C GLY A 11 53.75 -5.40 14.90
N ALA A 12 53.32 -6.33 14.04
CA ALA A 12 52.38 -6.01 12.96
C ALA A 12 51.22 -7.00 12.96
N ASN A 13 50.32 -6.85 13.94
CA ASN A 13 49.05 -7.58 13.93
C ASN A 13 47.92 -6.69 14.46
N ARG A 14 47.60 -5.62 13.74
CA ARG A 14 46.37 -4.82 13.92
C ARG A 14 45.93 -4.15 12.63
N ILE A 15 45.57 -4.91 11.61
CA ILE A 15 44.60 -4.44 10.60
C ILE A 15 43.68 -5.60 10.25
N ALA A 16 42.72 -5.88 11.13
CA ALA A 16 41.57 -6.71 10.80
C ALA A 16 40.41 -6.41 11.77
N GLN A 17 39.74 -5.29 11.55
CA GLN A 17 38.39 -5.07 12.07
C GLN A 17 37.62 -4.19 11.09
N ALA A 18 37.35 -4.75 9.91
CA ALA A 18 36.24 -4.31 9.08
C ALA A 18 34.99 -5.00 9.63
N ALA A 19 34.09 -4.19 10.19
CA ALA A 19 32.80 -4.61 10.73
C ALA A 19 31.91 -5.21 9.62
N ALA A 20 31.94 -6.52 9.46
CA ALA A 20 30.90 -7.24 8.74
C ALA A 20 29.71 -7.47 9.70
N SER A 21 28.81 -6.50 9.75
CA SER A 21 27.50 -6.66 10.39
C SER A 21 26.78 -7.82 9.71
N THR A 22 26.74 -8.96 10.39
CA THR A 22 26.05 -10.15 9.92
C THR A 22 24.55 -9.91 10.01
N PHE A 23 23.92 -9.54 8.89
CA PHE A 23 22.47 -9.55 8.76
C PHE A 23 21.99 -10.99 8.98
N LYS A 24 21.50 -11.33 10.18
CA LYS A 24 20.78 -12.60 10.42
C LYS A 24 19.42 -12.52 9.74
N THR A 25 19.39 -12.75 8.43
CA THR A 25 18.15 -13.13 7.75
C THR A 25 17.75 -14.51 8.26
N LYS A 26 16.79 -14.56 9.20
CA LYS A 26 16.06 -15.79 9.51
C LYS A 26 15.20 -16.16 8.31
N ALA A 27 15.81 -16.73 7.27
CA ALA A 27 15.07 -17.43 6.23
C ALA A 27 14.40 -18.64 6.88
N LYS A 28 13.07 -18.66 6.87
CA LYS A 28 12.30 -19.83 7.30
C LYS A 28 12.57 -20.94 6.29
N VAL A 29 13.48 -21.86 6.60
CA VAL A 29 13.79 -23.01 5.75
C VAL A 29 12.57 -23.92 5.77
N TYR A 30 11.72 -23.81 4.75
CA TYR A 30 10.66 -24.77 4.52
C TYR A 30 11.32 -26.04 3.99
N GLY A 31 11.27 -27.13 4.77
CA GLY A 31 11.68 -28.45 4.28
C GLY A 31 10.90 -28.86 3.02
N PRO A 32 11.38 -29.85 2.25
CA PRO A 32 10.68 -30.31 1.06
C PRO A 32 9.25 -30.72 1.40
N LEU A 33 8.29 -30.30 0.57
CA LEU A 33 6.89 -30.69 0.72
C LEU A 33 6.80 -32.22 0.65
N THR A 34 6.05 -32.83 1.57
CA THR A 34 5.68 -34.24 1.42
C THR A 34 4.82 -34.43 0.16
N ALA A 35 4.78 -35.65 -0.39
CA ALA A 35 3.96 -35.93 -1.57
C ALA A 35 2.48 -35.55 -1.36
N GLU A 36 1.95 -35.74 -0.14
CA GLU A 36 0.60 -35.34 0.24
C GLU A 36 0.44 -33.81 0.25
N GLN A 37 1.40 -33.07 0.80
CA GLN A 37 1.40 -31.61 0.79
C GLN A 37 1.50 -31.05 -0.63
N ALA A 38 2.31 -31.67 -1.50
CA ALA A 38 2.43 -31.32 -2.90
C ALA A 38 1.11 -31.56 -3.65
N ARG A 39 0.45 -32.71 -3.44
CA ARG A 39 -0.88 -33.01 -4.02
C ARG A 39 -1.95 -32.03 -3.55
N LYS A 40 -2.05 -31.76 -2.23
CA LYS A 40 -2.99 -30.76 -1.68
C LYS A 40 -2.71 -29.36 -2.23
N LYS A 41 -1.44 -28.99 -2.43
CA LYS A 41 -1.06 -27.71 -3.04
C LYS A 41 -1.46 -27.64 -4.51
N ALA A 42 -1.26 -28.70 -5.28
CA ALA A 42 -1.66 -28.81 -6.68
C ALA A 42 -3.18 -28.76 -6.85
N GLU A 43 -3.93 -29.48 -6.01
CA GLU A 43 -5.40 -29.47 -6.00
C GLU A 43 -5.95 -28.08 -5.69
N ARG A 44 -5.40 -27.40 -4.67
CA ARG A 44 -5.74 -25.99 -4.36
C ARG A 44 -5.42 -25.04 -5.50
N ALA A 45 -4.31 -25.26 -6.22
CA ALA A 45 -3.94 -24.46 -7.37
C ALA A 45 -4.91 -24.69 -8.55
N ALA A 46 -5.32 -25.93 -8.80
CA ALA A 46 -6.31 -26.28 -9.82
C ALA A 46 -7.68 -25.65 -9.52
N LYS A 47 -8.20 -25.82 -8.30
CA LYS A 47 -9.45 -25.16 -7.85
C LYS A 47 -9.38 -23.63 -7.94
N ARG A 48 -8.20 -23.03 -7.72
CA ARG A 48 -8.01 -21.59 -7.87
C ARG A 48 -8.00 -21.16 -9.34
N LYS A 49 -7.44 -21.97 -10.23
CA LYS A 49 -7.44 -21.74 -11.68
C LYS A 49 -8.86 -21.82 -12.23
N GLU A 50 -9.57 -22.90 -11.93
CA GLU A 50 -10.98 -23.11 -12.31
C GLU A 50 -11.86 -21.94 -11.86
N ARG A 51 -11.78 -21.53 -10.58
CA ARG A 51 -12.52 -20.36 -10.07
C ARG A 51 -12.17 -19.05 -10.80
N ARG A 52 -10.92 -18.90 -11.23
CA ARG A 52 -10.45 -17.69 -11.94
C ARG A 52 -10.94 -17.66 -13.38
N GLU A 53 -11.05 -18.82 -14.03
CA GLU A 53 -11.60 -18.98 -15.38
C GLU A 53 -13.12 -18.82 -15.39
N ALA A 54 -13.81 -19.28 -14.33
CA ALA A 54 -15.25 -19.07 -14.15
C ALA A 54 -15.63 -17.63 -13.74
N THR A 55 -14.68 -16.82 -13.26
CA THR A 55 -14.96 -15.41 -12.89
C THR A 55 -14.81 -14.52 -14.13
N PRO A 56 -15.83 -13.73 -14.52
CA PRO A 56 -15.71 -12.79 -15.62
C PRO A 56 -14.53 -11.82 -15.43
N VAL A 57 -13.76 -11.57 -16.50
CA VAL A 57 -12.59 -10.68 -16.47
C VAL A 57 -12.95 -9.30 -15.93
N ALA A 58 -14.18 -8.84 -16.22
CA ALA A 58 -14.74 -7.57 -15.77
C ALA A 58 -14.63 -7.33 -14.25
N VAL A 59 -14.80 -8.39 -13.44
CA VAL A 59 -14.88 -8.33 -11.97
C VAL A 59 -13.73 -9.07 -11.27
N ARG A 60 -12.74 -9.53 -12.05
CA ARG A 60 -11.64 -10.32 -11.51
C ARG A 60 -10.75 -9.48 -10.61
N ASP A 61 -10.42 -8.28 -11.10
CA ASP A 61 -9.50 -7.35 -10.47
C ASP A 61 -10.25 -6.06 -10.07
N ARG A 62 -9.91 -5.50 -8.91
CA ARG A 62 -10.48 -4.22 -8.43
C ARG A 62 -10.20 -3.11 -9.45
N VAL A 63 -11.11 -2.15 -9.54
CA VAL A 63 -10.93 -0.97 -10.39
C VAL A 63 -9.84 -0.08 -9.81
N LYS A 64 -9.01 0.48 -10.68
CA LYS A 64 -8.08 1.55 -10.31
C LYS A 64 -8.83 2.87 -10.43
N LEU A 65 -8.96 3.60 -9.32
CA LEU A 65 -9.59 4.91 -9.32
C LEU A 65 -8.86 5.89 -10.23
N SER A 66 -9.63 6.70 -10.96
CA SER A 66 -9.10 7.78 -11.78
C SER A 66 -8.52 8.90 -10.91
N ALA A 67 -7.64 9.71 -11.50
CA ALA A 67 -7.03 10.82 -10.78
C ALA A 67 -8.07 11.86 -10.29
N PRO A 68 -9.10 12.24 -11.08
CA PRO A 68 -10.19 13.09 -10.59
C PRO A 68 -10.93 12.49 -9.39
N THR A 69 -11.30 11.21 -9.45
CA THR A 69 -11.99 10.52 -8.34
C THR A 69 -11.17 10.54 -7.06
N LYS A 70 -9.87 10.23 -7.14
CA LYS A 70 -8.97 10.32 -5.99
C LYS A 70 -8.93 11.73 -5.39
N ARG A 71 -8.88 12.77 -6.25
CA ARG A 71 -8.86 14.16 -5.78
C ARG A 71 -10.17 14.56 -5.12
N ALA A 72 -11.31 14.13 -5.65
CA ALA A 72 -12.60 14.35 -5.00
C ALA A 72 -12.65 13.68 -3.61
N ILE A 73 -12.15 12.45 -3.48
CA ILE A 73 -12.03 11.78 -2.17
C ILE A 73 -11.13 12.59 -1.21
N TYR A 74 -10.01 13.14 -1.67
CA TYR A 74 -9.13 13.97 -0.82
C TYR A 74 -9.76 15.31 -0.42
N ARG A 75 -10.56 15.90 -1.32
CA ARG A 75 -11.27 17.15 -1.06
C ARG A 75 -12.31 16.96 0.04
N ASP A 76 -13.05 15.86 -0.03
CA ASP A 76 -14.20 15.60 0.85
C ASP A 76 -13.78 14.90 2.16
N ALA A 77 -12.52 14.52 2.30
CA ALA A 77 -12.00 13.89 3.51
C ALA A 77 -11.83 14.89 4.67
N VAL A 78 -12.17 14.42 5.87
CA VAL A 78 -12.05 15.19 7.12
C VAL A 78 -10.58 15.43 7.47
N ARG A 79 -10.30 16.62 8.01
CA ARG A 79 -8.96 17.06 8.39
C ARG A 79 -8.90 17.47 9.85
N ASP A 80 -7.72 17.30 10.45
CA ASP A 80 -7.41 17.88 11.76
C ASP A 80 -7.03 19.37 11.62
N GLN A 81 -6.80 20.01 12.76
CA GLN A 81 -6.34 21.40 12.83
C GLN A 81 -4.98 21.68 12.13
N ASN A 82 -4.19 20.63 11.87
CA ASN A 82 -2.90 20.74 11.19
C ASN A 82 -3.02 20.55 9.67
N GLY A 83 -4.23 20.25 9.16
CA GLY A 83 -4.47 19.92 7.76
C GLY A 83 -4.07 18.49 7.37
N ASP A 84 -3.78 17.64 8.37
CA ASP A 84 -3.62 16.20 8.17
C ASP A 84 -4.99 15.53 8.10
N PHE A 85 -5.05 14.35 7.49
CA PHE A 85 -6.30 13.66 7.24
C PHE A 85 -6.70 12.81 8.44
N VAL A 86 -7.99 12.74 8.70
CA VAL A 86 -8.58 11.86 9.71
C VAL A 86 -9.13 10.63 9.01
N CYS A 87 -8.67 9.45 9.42
CA CYS A 87 -9.21 8.18 9.00
C CYS A 87 -10.65 8.06 9.49
N GLU A 88 -11.60 8.01 8.57
CA GLU A 88 -13.03 7.97 8.93
C GLU A 88 -13.39 6.67 9.67
N ALA A 89 -12.69 5.56 9.38
CA ALA A 89 -12.96 4.27 10.00
C ALA A 89 -12.43 4.13 11.44
N THR A 90 -11.32 4.80 11.78
CA THR A 90 -10.63 4.60 13.08
C THR A 90 -10.42 5.89 13.88
N GLY A 91 -10.69 7.06 13.30
CA GLY A 91 -10.29 8.36 13.84
C GLY A 91 -8.78 8.62 13.80
N GLY A 92 -7.99 7.67 13.30
CA GLY A 92 -6.53 7.77 13.29
C GLY A 92 -6.01 8.79 12.28
N LYS A 93 -4.82 9.34 12.55
CA LYS A 93 -4.18 10.35 11.71
C LYS A 93 -3.53 9.75 10.45
N ILE A 94 -3.74 10.38 9.31
CA ILE A 94 -3.08 10.12 8.02
C ILE A 94 -2.31 11.40 7.64
N PRO A 95 -0.97 11.38 7.62
CA PRO A 95 -0.18 12.58 7.38
C PRO A 95 -0.38 13.11 5.96
N ARG A 96 -0.40 14.44 5.80
CA ARG A 96 -0.35 15.08 4.49
C ARG A 96 1.07 15.07 3.90
N VAL A 97 1.17 15.36 2.61
CA VAL A 97 2.46 15.55 1.95
C VAL A 97 3.11 16.87 2.38
N THR A 98 4.36 16.76 2.79
CA THR A 98 5.25 17.91 3.05
C THR A 98 6.49 17.84 2.17
N THR A 99 7.12 19.00 1.92
CA THR A 99 8.45 19.06 1.33
C THR A 99 9.50 18.58 2.35
N PRO A 100 10.75 18.28 1.91
CA PRO A 100 11.84 17.97 2.84
C PRO A 100 12.07 19.04 3.91
N ASP A 101 11.80 20.31 3.58
CA ASP A 101 11.91 21.45 4.49
C ASP A 101 10.72 21.57 5.46
N GLY A 102 9.76 20.62 5.41
CA GLY A 102 8.57 20.61 6.27
C GLY A 102 7.39 21.46 5.77
N ASN A 103 7.51 22.11 4.61
CA ASN A 103 6.43 22.93 4.07
C ASN A 103 5.29 22.08 3.51
N THR A 104 4.04 22.51 3.71
CA THR A 104 2.87 21.78 3.20
C THR A 104 2.74 21.90 1.69
N VAL A 105 2.50 20.78 1.01
CA VAL A 105 2.23 20.77 -0.43
C VAL A 105 0.71 20.91 -0.67
N TYR A 106 0.34 21.94 -1.43
CA TYR A 106 -1.03 22.17 -1.88
C TYR A 106 -1.18 21.86 -3.36
N ILE A 107 -2.32 21.29 -3.74
CA ILE A 107 -2.70 21.07 -5.13
C ILE A 107 -4.05 21.69 -5.44
N ASN A 108 -4.25 22.12 -6.67
CA ASN A 108 -5.57 22.48 -7.18
C ASN A 108 -6.44 21.20 -7.28
N PRO A 109 -7.68 21.20 -6.75
CA PRO A 109 -8.53 20.01 -6.69
C PRO A 109 -8.94 19.49 -8.08
N ASP A 110 -9.10 20.38 -9.06
CA ASP A 110 -9.60 20.01 -10.39
C ASP A 110 -8.48 19.46 -11.26
N THR A 111 -7.32 20.13 -11.27
CA THR A 111 -6.20 19.83 -12.16
C THR A 111 -5.15 18.91 -11.54
N GLY A 112 -5.06 18.87 -10.21
CA GLY A 112 -3.98 18.18 -9.49
C GLY A 112 -2.61 18.86 -9.57
N ARG A 113 -2.52 20.06 -10.14
CA ARG A 113 -1.27 20.83 -10.22
C ARG A 113 -0.96 21.47 -8.87
N ARG A 114 0.32 21.62 -8.56
CA ARG A 114 0.76 22.35 -7.36
C ARG A 114 0.33 23.81 -7.43
N VAL A 115 -0.06 24.35 -6.28
CA VAL A 115 -0.40 25.77 -6.11
C VAL A 115 0.27 26.31 -4.86
N ASN A 116 0.44 27.63 -4.79
CA ASN A 116 0.99 28.24 -3.60
C ASN A 116 -0.03 28.23 -2.45
N PRO A 117 0.43 28.29 -1.19
CA PRO A 117 -0.46 28.50 -0.05
C PRO A 117 -1.38 29.71 -0.27
N GLY A 118 -2.65 29.60 0.14
CA GLY A 118 -3.65 30.67 -0.02
C GLY A 118 -4.33 30.75 -1.38
N GLN A 119 -3.87 30.02 -2.41
CA GLN A 119 -4.48 30.02 -3.76
C GLN A 119 -5.62 28.99 -3.92
N GLY A 120 -6.36 28.69 -2.85
CA GLY A 120 -7.47 27.73 -2.89
C GLY A 120 -7.05 26.27 -3.14
N GLY A 121 -5.80 25.91 -2.82
CA GLY A 121 -5.32 24.54 -2.92
C GLY A 121 -5.78 23.65 -1.76
N MET A 122 -5.86 22.35 -2.00
CA MET A 122 -6.07 21.32 -0.97
C MET A 122 -4.76 20.58 -0.68
N THR A 123 -4.56 20.13 0.57
CA THR A 123 -3.45 19.20 0.86
C THR A 123 -3.80 17.80 0.36
N VAL A 124 -2.81 16.93 0.23
CA VAL A 124 -2.96 15.53 -0.21
C VAL A 124 -2.33 14.57 0.79
N PRO A 125 -2.87 13.36 0.97
CA PRO A 125 -2.30 12.41 1.92
C PRO A 125 -0.95 11.90 1.42
N GLN A 126 -0.03 11.65 2.35
CA GLN A 126 1.30 11.12 2.06
C GLN A 126 1.17 9.76 1.37
N PRO A 127 1.75 9.57 0.18
CA PRO A 127 1.73 8.28 -0.49
C PRO A 127 2.28 7.18 0.42
N GLY A 128 1.56 6.06 0.48
CA GLY A 128 1.98 4.92 1.30
C GLY A 128 1.56 4.99 2.78
N THR A 129 0.78 5.98 3.22
CA THR A 129 0.24 6.02 4.59
C THR A 129 -1.25 5.75 4.68
N PHE A 130 -1.92 5.65 3.52
CA PHE A 130 -3.34 5.42 3.42
C PHE A 130 -3.70 4.36 2.36
N ASP A 131 -4.94 3.88 2.43
CA ASP A 131 -5.63 3.11 1.39
C ASP A 131 -7.00 3.76 1.11
N PHE A 132 -7.59 3.47 -0.06
CA PHE A 132 -8.97 3.83 -0.37
C PHE A 132 -9.91 2.71 0.07
N GLY A 133 -10.62 2.92 1.17
CA GLY A 133 -11.61 1.99 1.69
C GLY A 133 -12.98 2.24 1.07
N HIS A 134 -13.76 1.19 0.83
CA HIS A 134 -15.19 1.32 0.50
C HIS A 134 -15.98 1.74 1.75
N ARG A 135 -16.97 2.61 1.55
CA ARG A 135 -17.96 2.95 2.58
C ARG A 135 -18.87 1.76 2.90
N PRO A 136 -19.53 1.72 4.08
CA PRO A 136 -20.42 0.61 4.42
C PRO A 136 -21.59 0.57 3.42
N GLY A 137 -21.98 -0.63 2.97
CA GLY A 137 -22.99 -0.81 1.92
C GLY A 137 -22.45 -0.67 0.49
N HIS A 138 -21.17 -0.38 0.31
CA HIS A 138 -20.50 -0.32 -0.99
C HIS A 138 -19.33 -1.31 -1.10
N GLU A 139 -19.35 -2.38 -0.33
CA GLU A 139 -18.29 -3.37 -0.27
C GLU A 139 -18.04 -4.01 -1.64
N TRP A 140 -16.77 -4.05 -2.07
CA TRP A 140 -16.38 -4.72 -3.31
C TRP A 140 -16.87 -6.17 -3.41
N ALA A 141 -16.97 -6.89 -2.29
CA ALA A 141 -17.41 -8.28 -2.28
C ALA A 141 -18.86 -8.43 -2.73
N ASP A 142 -19.73 -7.53 -2.29
CA ASP A 142 -21.16 -7.58 -2.62
C ASP A 142 -21.41 -7.02 -4.01
N TYR A 143 -20.75 -5.92 -4.38
CA TYR A 143 -20.77 -5.43 -5.76
C TYR A 143 -20.30 -6.51 -6.75
N LYS A 144 -19.28 -7.29 -6.38
CA LYS A 144 -18.79 -8.39 -7.23
C LYS A 144 -19.85 -9.48 -7.42
N LYS A 145 -20.63 -9.83 -6.40
CA LYS A 145 -21.72 -10.82 -6.54
C LYS A 145 -22.78 -10.30 -7.51
N GLU A 146 -23.20 -9.04 -7.34
CA GLU A 146 -24.17 -8.37 -8.22
C GLU A 146 -23.68 -8.32 -9.67
N ALA A 147 -22.46 -7.87 -9.90
CA ALA A 147 -21.88 -7.73 -11.23
C ALA A 147 -21.72 -9.07 -11.95
N ILE A 148 -21.47 -10.17 -11.21
CA ILE A 148 -21.47 -11.53 -11.78
C ILE A 148 -22.89 -11.97 -12.12
N ALA A 149 -23.84 -11.80 -11.20
CA ALA A 149 -25.23 -12.20 -11.41
C ALA A 149 -25.89 -11.49 -12.59
N ASN A 150 -25.52 -10.23 -12.82
CA ASN A 150 -26.04 -9.39 -13.90
C ASN A 150 -25.11 -9.30 -15.13
N ASN A 151 -24.05 -10.11 -15.17
CA ASN A 151 -23.11 -10.20 -16.28
C ASN A 151 -22.54 -8.83 -16.76
N TYR A 152 -22.16 -7.97 -15.81
CA TYR A 152 -21.61 -6.64 -16.14
C TYR A 152 -20.29 -6.76 -16.90
N ASP A 153 -20.12 -5.89 -17.89
CA ASP A 153 -18.85 -5.75 -18.59
C ASP A 153 -17.85 -4.88 -17.81
N ARG A 154 -16.60 -4.81 -18.30
CA ARG A 154 -15.56 -4.06 -17.60
C ARG A 154 -15.81 -2.56 -17.60
N ALA A 155 -16.39 -2.02 -18.66
CA ALA A 155 -16.68 -0.59 -18.78
C ALA A 155 -17.70 -0.16 -17.73
N ARG A 156 -18.75 -0.97 -17.54
CA ARG A 156 -19.75 -0.77 -16.51
C ARG A 156 -19.16 -0.85 -15.12
N VAL A 157 -18.35 -1.88 -14.85
CA VAL A 157 -17.67 -2.03 -13.56
C VAL A 157 -16.79 -0.83 -13.24
N ILE A 158 -16.06 -0.29 -14.23
CA ILE A 158 -15.26 0.93 -14.05
C ILE A 158 -16.16 2.12 -13.73
N LYS A 159 -17.23 2.33 -14.50
CA LYS A 159 -18.15 3.45 -14.30
C LYS A 159 -18.79 3.44 -12.90
N ASP A 160 -19.22 2.28 -12.43
CA ASP A 160 -19.88 2.15 -11.14
C ASP A 160 -18.90 2.32 -9.96
N GLN A 161 -17.65 1.89 -10.16
CA GLN A 161 -16.64 1.90 -9.10
C GLN A 161 -15.71 3.11 -9.14
N ASP A 162 -15.76 3.94 -10.16
CA ASP A 162 -14.97 5.19 -10.23
C ASP A 162 -15.76 6.39 -9.72
N ARG A 163 -16.44 6.20 -8.58
CA ARG A 163 -17.35 7.16 -7.94
C ARG A 163 -16.78 7.57 -6.58
N PRO A 164 -16.44 8.84 -6.32
CA PRO A 164 -15.76 9.22 -5.07
C PRO A 164 -16.58 8.95 -3.81
N GLU A 165 -17.91 9.06 -3.89
CA GLU A 165 -18.84 8.93 -2.78
C GLU A 165 -18.88 7.53 -2.16
N ILE A 166 -18.47 6.49 -2.89
CA ILE A 166 -18.46 5.12 -2.35
C ILE A 166 -17.15 4.80 -1.61
N TYR A 167 -16.21 5.75 -1.56
CA TYR A 167 -14.91 5.59 -0.92
C TYR A 167 -14.70 6.56 0.24
N ARG A 168 -13.72 6.21 1.06
CA ARG A 168 -13.16 7.01 2.15
C ARG A 168 -11.66 6.78 2.29
N LEU A 169 -10.97 7.73 2.90
CA LEU A 169 -9.56 7.58 3.27
C LEU A 169 -9.45 6.76 4.56
N GLU A 170 -8.56 5.77 4.53
CA GLU A 170 -8.26 4.94 5.69
C GLU A 170 -6.76 4.81 5.90
N GLN A 171 -6.33 4.65 7.15
CA GLN A 171 -4.94 4.34 7.47
C GLN A 171 -4.54 3.00 6.83
N GLN A 172 -3.29 2.92 6.36
CA GLN A 172 -2.74 1.63 5.95
C GLN A 172 -2.77 0.64 7.12
N GLY A 173 -3.40 -0.51 6.90
CA GLY A 173 -3.49 -1.58 7.89
C GLY A 173 -4.87 -2.25 7.90
N PRO A 174 -5.77 -1.86 8.82
CA PRO A 174 -6.94 -2.65 9.22
C PRO A 174 -7.78 -3.21 8.05
N ASN A 175 -7.98 -2.44 6.98
CA ASN A 175 -8.84 -2.84 5.85
C ASN A 175 -8.13 -3.61 4.71
N ARG A 176 -6.83 -3.91 4.85
CA ARG A 176 -6.18 -4.95 4.01
C ARG A 176 -6.53 -6.36 4.48
N SER A 177 -6.97 -6.50 5.72
CA SER A 177 -7.53 -7.73 6.25
C SER A 177 -9.05 -7.67 6.14
N ARG A 178 -9.70 -8.78 5.77
CA ARG A 178 -11.17 -8.92 5.74
C ARG A 178 -11.87 -8.71 7.10
N LYS A 179 -11.16 -8.21 8.11
CA LYS A 179 -11.57 -8.12 9.52
C LYS A 179 -12.69 -7.10 9.75
N PHE A 180 -12.92 -6.19 8.81
CA PHE A 180 -13.94 -5.13 8.92
C PHE A 180 -15.04 -5.23 7.85
N GLN A 181 -15.08 -6.33 7.09
CA GLN A 181 -16.31 -6.67 6.37
C GLN A 181 -17.29 -7.21 7.42
N GLY A 182 -18.47 -6.59 7.53
CA GLY A 182 -19.53 -7.11 8.38
C GLY A 182 -19.87 -8.58 8.02
N PRO A 183 -20.50 -9.31 8.95
CA PRO A 183 -20.90 -10.70 8.73
C PRO A 183 -21.74 -10.88 7.45
#